data_AF-A0A090WBL2-F1
#
_entry.id   AF-A0A090WBL2-F1
#
_cell.length_a   1.000
_cell.length_b   1.000
_cell.length_c   1.000
_cell.angle_alpha   90.00
_cell.angle_beta   90.00
_cell.angle_gamma   90.00
#
_symmetry.space_group_name_H-M   'P 1'
#
loop_
_entity.id
_entity.type
_entity.pdbx_description
1 polymer ?
#
loop_
_entity_poly.entity_id
_entity_poly.type
_entity_poly.pdbx_seq_one_letter_code
_entity_poly.pdbx_strand_id
1 'polypeptide(L)'
;MGYPITFSIVLFSWIFFRAQDLNTAILALKKIFQLDFSYPFIGDINVVANSIIVLSIGLLFDLYLFNKKIDLENLGAKFSLLKISIISSIIILLVILFYSTSNNFIYFQF
;
A
#
# COMPACT_ATOMS: atom_id res chain seq x y z
N MET A 1 0.55 29.35 17.19
CA MET A 1 0.79 28.16 18.04
C MET A 1 -0.35 27.13 18.03
N GLY A 2 -1.54 27.41 17.47
CA GLY A 2 -2.66 26.44 17.46
C GLY A 2 -2.50 25.24 16.53
N TYR A 3 -1.93 25.41 15.34
CA TYR A 3 -1.79 24.35 14.33
C TYR A 3 -1.11 23.06 14.80
N PRO A 4 0.07 23.10 15.48
CA PRO A 4 0.70 21.87 15.96
C PRO A 4 -0.13 21.18 17.04
N ILE A 5 -0.83 21.93 17.88
CA ILE A 5 -1.68 21.38 18.95
C ILE A 5 -2.89 20.67 18.33
N THR A 6 -3.59 21.31 17.39
CA THR A 6 -4.71 20.69 16.68
C THR A 6 -4.26 19.46 15.90
N PHE A 7 -3.09 19.50 15.27
CA PHE A 7 -2.52 18.38 14.54
C PHE A 7 -2.21 17.19 15.47
N SER A 8 -1.56 17.44 16.61
CA SER A 8 -1.27 16.40 17.60
C SER A 8 -2.53 15.79 18.20
N ILE A 9 -3.57 16.59 18.47
CA ILE A 9 -4.85 16.10 18.99
C ILE A 9 -5.53 15.19 17.96
N VAL A 10 -5.61 15.62 16.69
CA VAL A 10 -6.19 14.80 15.62
C VAL A 10 -5.43 13.48 15.46
N LEU A 11 -4.10 13.52 15.50
CA LEU A 11 -3.26 12.34 15.36
C LEU A 11 -3.41 11.37 16.54
N PHE A 12 -3.61 11.89 17.76
CA PHE A 12 -3.87 11.08 18.95
C PHE A 12 -5.27 10.45 18.91
N SER A 13 -6.30 11.22 18.54
CA SER A 13 -7.67 10.71 18.37
C SER A 13 -7.75 9.64 17.27
N TRP A 14 -6.95 9.78 16.22
CA TRP A 14 -6.91 8.83 15.10
C TRP A 14 -6.59 7.39 15.51
N ILE A 15 -5.77 7.21 16.55
CA ILE A 15 -5.38 5.88 17.05
C ILE A 15 -6.61 5.12 17.57
N PHE A 16 -7.53 5.83 18.24
CA PHE A 16 -8.76 5.24 18.78
C PHE A 16 -9.78 4.91 17.70
N PHE A 17 -9.85 5.71 16.61
CA PHE A 17 -10.73 5.41 15.49
C PHE A 17 -10.28 4.21 14.66
N ARG A 18 -8.98 3.90 14.64
CA ARG A 18 -8.41 2.79 13.85
C ARG A 18 -8.36 1.46 14.62
N ALA A 19 -8.28 1.50 15.94
CA ALA A 19 -8.18 0.28 16.74
C ALA A 19 -9.52 -0.47 16.77
N GLN A 20 -9.47 -1.79 16.65
CA GLN A 20 -10.67 -2.65 16.70
C GLN A 20 -11.28 -2.70 18.11
N ASP A 21 -10.46 -2.55 19.14
CA ASP A 21 -10.85 -2.60 20.55
C ASP A 21 -10.05 -1.60 21.38
N LEU A 22 -10.60 -1.22 22.55
CA LEU A 22 -9.92 -0.32 23.50
C LEU A 22 -8.56 -0.87 23.94
N ASN A 23 -8.46 -2.18 24.15
CA ASN A 23 -7.19 -2.85 24.50
C ASN A 23 -6.14 -2.66 23.40
N THR A 24 -6.53 -2.81 22.14
CA THR A 24 -5.66 -2.63 20.97
C THR A 24 -5.22 -1.18 20.81
N ALA A 25 -6.10 -0.21 21.11
CA ALA A 25 -5.76 1.22 21.12
C ALA A 25 -4.71 1.57 22.19
N ILE A 26 -4.90 1.06 23.42
CA ILE A 26 -3.96 1.26 24.52
C ILE A 26 -2.60 0.59 24.22
N LEU A 27 -2.60 -0.59 23.63
CA LEU A 27 -1.37 -1.26 23.17
C LEU A 27 -0.64 -0.45 22.09
N ALA A 28 -1.37 0.13 21.13
CA ALA A 28 -0.79 0.97 20.09
C ALA A 28 -0.17 2.24 20.68
N LEU A 29 -0.85 2.91 21.61
CA LEU A 29 -0.32 4.07 22.34
C LEU A 29 0.95 3.70 23.10
N LYS A 30 0.91 2.58 23.84
CA LYS A 30 2.07 2.10 24.59
C LYS A 30 3.28 1.84 23.68
N LYS A 31 3.07 1.25 22.48
CA LYS A 31 4.14 1.04 21.49
C LYS A 31 4.74 2.35 20.96
N ILE A 32 3.93 3.38 20.73
CA ILE A 32 4.43 4.69 20.26
C ILE A 32 5.36 5.33 21.29
N PHE A 33 4.99 5.28 22.58
CA PHE A 33 5.80 5.87 23.65
C PHE A 33 6.98 4.99 24.09
N GLN A 34 6.87 3.66 23.96
CA GLN A 34 7.96 2.76 24.33
C GLN A 34 9.12 2.78 23.33
N LEU A 35 8.96 3.34 22.11
CA LEU A 35 9.99 3.41 21.07
C LEU A 35 10.75 2.07 20.88
N ASP A 36 10.10 0.96 21.20
CA ASP A 36 10.64 -0.36 20.95
C ASP A 36 10.49 -0.59 19.45
N PHE A 37 11.55 -0.27 18.70
CA PHE A 37 11.77 -0.68 17.32
C PHE A 37 12.03 -2.20 17.25
N SER A 38 11.22 -2.97 17.95
CA SER A 38 11.10 -4.40 17.70
C SER A 38 10.75 -4.58 16.22
N TYR A 39 11.26 -5.67 15.63
CA TYR A 39 11.09 -6.00 14.22
C TYR A 39 9.69 -5.65 13.70
N PRO A 40 9.58 -5.07 12.48
CA PRO A 40 8.30 -4.74 11.90
C PRO A 40 7.41 -5.97 11.96
N PHE A 41 6.15 -5.79 12.36
CA PHE A 41 5.20 -6.89 12.44
C PHE A 41 4.96 -7.45 11.04
N ILE A 42 5.69 -8.51 10.71
CA ILE A 42 5.51 -9.31 9.51
C ILE A 42 4.40 -10.29 9.89
N GLY A 43 3.14 -9.89 9.65
CA GLY A 43 1.99 -10.72 9.97
C GLY A 43 2.08 -12.08 9.27
N ASP A 44 2.05 -12.06 7.93
CA ASP A 44 2.27 -13.25 7.11
C ASP A 44 3.49 -13.02 6.21
N ILE A 45 4.50 -13.88 6.38
CA ILE A 45 5.73 -13.81 5.60
C ILE A 45 5.48 -14.05 4.11
N ASN A 46 4.44 -14.82 3.74
CA ASN A 46 4.07 -15.03 2.35
C ASN A 46 3.54 -13.73 1.73
N VAL A 47 2.74 -12.96 2.46
CA VAL A 47 2.21 -11.68 1.98
C VAL A 47 3.35 -10.67 1.80
N VAL A 48 4.27 -10.61 2.75
CA VAL A 48 5.45 -9.73 2.67
C VAL A 48 6.36 -10.15 1.51
N ALA A 49 6.65 -11.45 1.36
CA ALA A 49 7.45 -11.96 0.26
C ALA A 49 6.79 -11.67 -1.10
N ASN A 50 5.49 -11.95 -1.25
CA ASN A 50 4.75 -11.64 -2.47
C ASN A 50 4.77 -10.14 -2.80
N SER A 51 4.56 -9.29 -1.79
CA SER A 51 4.59 -7.83 -1.97
C SER A 51 5.96 -7.34 -2.41
N ILE A 52 7.04 -7.87 -1.80
CA ILE A 52 8.41 -7.54 -2.18
C ILE A 52 8.72 -8.02 -3.60
N ILE A 53 8.27 -9.21 -3.99
CA ILE A 53 8.47 -9.75 -5.35
C ILE A 53 7.77 -8.87 -6.38
N VAL A 54 6.49 -8.55 -6.17
CA VAL A 54 5.72 -7.70 -7.09
C VAL A 54 6.34 -6.31 -7.21
N LEU A 55 6.73 -5.70 -6.08
CA LEU A 55 7.41 -4.41 -6.05
C LEU A 55 8.76 -4.45 -6.77
N SER A 56 9.54 -5.52 -6.58
CA SER A 56 10.83 -5.69 -7.25
C SER A 56 10.65 -5.86 -8.77
N ILE A 57 9.63 -6.60 -9.21
CA ILE A 57 9.31 -6.74 -10.64
C ILE A 57 8.95 -5.38 -11.23
N GLY A 58 8.11 -4.59 -10.55
CA GLY A 58 7.75 -3.23 -10.96
C GLY A 58 8.98 -2.32 -11.08
N LEU A 59 9.83 -2.30 -10.04
CA LEU A 59 11.06 -1.51 -10.06
C LEU A 59 12.04 -1.94 -11.14
N LEU A 60 12.21 -3.25 -11.36
CA LEU A 60 13.07 -3.75 -12.43
C LEU A 60 12.54 -3.38 -13.81
N PHE A 61 11.22 -3.40 -14.00
CA PHE A 61 10.58 -2.96 -15.23
C PHE A 61 10.80 -1.45 -15.46
N ASP A 62 10.60 -0.63 -14.45
CA ASP A 62 10.85 0.82 -14.52
C ASP A 62 12.34 1.12 -14.78
N LEU A 63 13.25 0.41 -14.11
CA LEU A 63 14.70 0.53 -14.33
C LEU A 63 15.11 0.07 -15.73
N TYR A 64 14.50 -0.98 -16.26
CA TYR A 64 14.74 -1.44 -17.64
C TYR A 64 14.30 -0.37 -18.64
N LEU A 65 13.11 0.20 -18.44
CA LEU A 65 12.57 1.26 -19.27
C LEU A 65 13.46 2.50 -19.23
N PHE A 66 13.90 2.90 -18.03
CA PHE A 66 14.80 4.03 -17.81
C PHE A 66 16.16 3.83 -18.49
N ASN A 67 16.77 2.64 -18.35
CA ASN A 67 18.05 2.33 -18.99
C ASN A 67 17.96 2.33 -20.53
N LYS A 68 16.84 1.86 -21.08
CA LYS A 68 16.63 1.82 -22.52
C LYS A 68 16.15 3.15 -23.10
N LYS A 69 15.80 4.14 -22.27
CA LYS A 69 15.22 5.44 -22.66
C LYS A 69 14.03 5.26 -23.62
N ILE A 70 13.23 4.22 -23.40
CA ILE A 70 12.05 3.96 -24.22
C ILE A 70 10.87 4.56 -23.47
N ASP A 71 10.17 5.51 -24.07
CA ASP A 71 8.93 5.98 -23.45
C ASP A 71 7.91 4.85 -23.44
N LEU A 72 7.24 4.67 -22.30
CA LEU A 72 6.24 3.62 -22.13
C LEU A 72 5.14 3.73 -23.20
N GLU A 73 4.80 4.96 -23.58
CA GLU A 73 3.85 5.28 -24.64
C GLU A 73 4.32 4.80 -26.02
N ASN A 74 5.60 4.96 -26.35
CA ASN A 74 6.19 4.47 -27.59
C ASN A 74 6.27 2.93 -27.63
N LEU A 75 6.42 2.29 -26.48
CA LEU A 75 6.40 0.83 -26.35
C LEU A 75 4.98 0.29 -26.48
N GLY A 76 4.01 0.94 -25.84
CA GLY A 76 2.58 0.64 -25.92
C GLY A 76 2.00 0.86 -27.32
N ALA A 77 2.37 1.94 -28.01
CA ALA A 77 1.89 2.26 -29.36
C ALA A 77 2.22 1.18 -30.42
N LYS A 78 3.22 0.33 -30.17
CA LYS A 78 3.56 -0.81 -31.05
C LYS A 78 2.60 -1.99 -30.90
N PHE A 79 1.85 -2.06 -29.80
CA PHE A 79 0.87 -3.11 -29.56
C PHE A 79 -0.51 -2.68 -30.06
N SER A 80 -1.25 -3.61 -30.67
CA SER A 80 -2.62 -3.33 -31.07
C SER A 80 -3.49 -3.05 -29.84
N LEU A 81 -4.42 -2.10 -29.99
CA LEU A 81 -5.35 -1.70 -28.91
C LEU A 81 -6.03 -2.90 -28.23
N LEU A 82 -6.40 -3.91 -29.02
CA LEU A 82 -6.99 -5.16 -28.52
C LEU A 82 -6.06 -5.93 -27.58
N LYS A 83 -4.77 -6.04 -27.91
CA LYS A 83 -3.80 -6.75 -27.05
C LYS A 83 -3.62 -6.03 -25.72
N ILE A 84 -3.53 -4.70 -25.75
CA ILE A 84 -3.40 -3.89 -24.53
C ILE A 84 -4.66 -4.01 -23.66
N SER A 85 -5.85 -3.96 -24.27
CA SER A 85 -7.12 -4.09 -23.56
C SER A 85 -7.28 -5.47 -22.88
N ILE A 86 -6.84 -6.55 -23.54
CA ILE A 86 -6.88 -7.90 -22.97
C ILE A 86 -5.87 -8.02 -21.82
N ILE A 87 -4.63 -7.55 -22.02
CA ILE A 87 -3.58 -7.61 -20.99
C ILE A 87 -3.98 -6.80 -19.75
N SER A 88 -4.47 -5.57 -19.94
CA SER A 88 -4.93 -4.73 -18.82
C SER A 88 -6.11 -5.35 -18.08
N SER A 89 -7.08 -5.94 -18.79
CA SER A 89 -8.20 -6.64 -18.16
C SER A 89 -7.75 -7.84 -17.33
N ILE A 90 -6.77 -8.61 -17.81
CA ILE A 90 -6.19 -9.74 -17.06
C ILE A 90 -5.45 -9.23 -15.82
N ILE A 91 -4.65 -8.17 -15.94
CA ILE A 91 -3.94 -7.58 -14.79
C ILE A 91 -4.93 -7.07 -13.75
N ILE A 92 -5.98 -6.36 -14.16
CA ILE A 92 -7.03 -5.88 -13.25
C ILE A 92 -7.73 -7.07 -12.57
N LEU A 93 -8.07 -8.12 -13.31
CA LEU A 93 -8.68 -9.32 -12.75
C LEU A 93 -7.75 -9.99 -11.71
N LEU A 94 -6.46 -10.10 -12.01
CA LEU A 94 -5.46 -10.64 -11.08
C LEU A 94 -5.36 -9.76 -9.84
N VAL A 95 -5.30 -8.43 -9.98
CA VAL A 95 -5.28 -7.51 -8.84
C VAL A 95 -6.52 -7.69 -7.98
N ILE A 96 -7.71 -7.82 -8.58
CA ILE A 96 -8.97 -8.03 -7.84
C ILE A 96 -8.97 -9.39 -7.11
N LEU A 97 -8.51 -10.46 -7.78
CA LEU A 97 -8.47 -11.82 -7.20
C LEU A 97 -7.41 -11.98 -6.10
N PHE A 98 -6.27 -11.31 -6.25
CA PHE A 98 -5.17 -11.31 -5.30
C PHE A 98 -5.25 -10.16 -4.28
N TYR A 99 -6.29 -9.31 -4.36
CA TYR A 99 -6.61 -8.34 -3.32
C TYR A 99 -7.09 -9.10 -2.08
N SER A 100 -6.11 -9.59 -1.33
CA SER A 100 -6.29 -10.15 0.00
C SER A 100 -6.96 -9.11 0.89
N THR A 101 -7.92 -9.58 1.68
CA THR A 101 -8.78 -8.90 2.66
C THR A 101 -8.04 -8.03 3.68
N SER A 102 -7.35 -7.00 3.18
CA SER A 102 -6.61 -6.02 3.96
C SER A 102 -7.50 -4.79 4.12
N ASN A 103 -8.45 -4.93 5.06
CA ASN A 103 -9.24 -3.87 5.70
C ASN A 103 -9.71 -2.74 4.78
N ASN A 104 -11.00 -2.80 4.44
CA ASN A 104 -11.87 -1.69 4.04
C ASN A 104 -11.19 -0.32 4.15
N PHE A 105 -10.85 0.27 3.01
CA PHE A 105 -10.60 1.70 2.93
C PHE A 105 -11.68 2.42 3.74
N ILE A 106 -11.26 3.25 4.70
CA ILE A 106 -12.16 4.07 5.51
C ILE A 106 -12.91 4.98 4.54
N TYR A 107 -14.13 4.59 4.17
CA TYR A 107 -15.08 5.53 3.59
C TYR A 107 -15.49 6.46 4.73
N PHE A 108 -15.04 7.72 4.67
CA PHE A 108 -15.76 8.80 5.32
C PHE A 108 -17.09 8.98 4.58
N GLN A 109 -18.05 8.09 4.85
CA GLN A 109 -19.44 8.41 4.63
C GLN A 109 -19.91 9.10 5.91
N PHE A 110 -20.08 10.42 5.78
CA PHE A 110 -20.83 11.24 6.72
C PHE A 110 -22.28 10.76 6.79
#